data_AF-A0A4Q9Q338-F1
#
_entry.id   AF-A0A4Q9Q338-F1
#
_cell.length_a   1.000
_cell.length_b   1.000
_cell.length_c   1.000
_cell.angle_alpha   90.00
_cell.angle_beta   90.00
_cell.angle_gamma   90.00
#
_symmetry.space_group_name_H-M   'P 1'
#
loop_
_entity.id
_entity.type
_entity.pdbx_description
1 polymer ?
#
loop_
_entity_poly.entity_id
_entity_poly.type
_entity_poly.pdbx_seq_one_letter_code
_entity_poly.pdbx_strand_id
1 'polypeptide(L)'
;MQESTIVSPRSHEEVTEPPSPEAVISLSTTFHQQSALLPIPPDTTFISSDGVLFYAHRIQLLSMSTNRFNGCLPILDAATQLAASTEAKLVAPPTRTPAIRLPHSADVVNIILHVAYSLSCAHYRPNLETLLAAVNTMKLYGLPPTRFVRPSSVLYTLILAQAPIKPILVYATAAAHSLHDLAVAVSSYLLSYPLESLPDVLVVRMGPMYFTRLYILQVDRLRELKRILRPAPRLHPVTDACTFENQKYLSRAWDLAAASIAWDARAGITTSALERVLCPMEHYLGCASCKEALSARIRELVVQWSMVKV
;
A
#
# COMPACT_ATOMS: atom_id res chain seq x y z
N MET A 1 -61.36 49.41 -61.92
CA MET A 1 -60.15 48.82 -62.54
C MET A 1 -59.05 48.96 -61.51
N GLN A 2 -58.85 47.94 -60.68
CA GLN A 2 -57.79 46.93 -60.83
C GLN A 2 -56.40 47.58 -60.82
N GLU A 3 -55.65 47.42 -59.72
CA GLU A 3 -54.39 46.66 -59.77
C GLU A 3 -53.85 46.34 -58.37
N SER A 4 -53.11 45.24 -58.35
CA SER A 4 -52.74 44.37 -57.25
C SER A 4 -51.71 44.94 -56.27
N THR A 5 -51.72 44.43 -55.03
CA THR A 5 -50.48 44.36 -54.24
C THR A 5 -50.43 43.07 -53.41
N ILE A 6 -49.25 42.47 -53.46
CA ILE A 6 -48.81 41.15 -53.02
C ILE A 6 -48.80 41.02 -51.50
N VAL A 7 -49.29 39.89 -50.97
CA VAL A 7 -49.09 39.49 -49.56
C VAL A 7 -48.28 38.20 -49.52
N SER A 8 -47.12 38.28 -48.88
CA SER A 8 -46.21 37.17 -48.58
C SER A 8 -46.76 36.34 -47.39
N PRO A 9 -46.72 35.00 -47.40
CA PRO A 9 -47.13 34.21 -46.25
C PRO A 9 -45.98 33.99 -45.26
N ARG A 10 -46.36 34.10 -43.97
CA ARG A 10 -45.54 33.87 -42.78
C ARG A 10 -44.96 32.45 -42.76
N SER A 11 -43.67 32.36 -42.43
CA SER A 11 -42.95 31.13 -42.10
C SER A 11 -43.53 30.47 -40.83
N HIS A 12 -43.84 29.19 -40.94
CA HIS A 12 -44.11 28.31 -39.81
C HIS A 12 -42.86 28.18 -38.93
N GLU A 13 -43.01 28.46 -37.63
CA GLU A 13 -42.01 28.12 -36.61
C GLU A 13 -41.93 26.59 -36.48
N GLU A 14 -40.77 26.05 -36.83
CA GLU A 14 -40.40 24.66 -36.58
C GLU A 14 -39.89 24.56 -35.14
N VAL A 15 -40.71 23.99 -34.26
CA VAL A 15 -40.33 23.68 -32.88
C VAL A 15 -39.21 22.65 -32.91
N THR A 16 -37.98 23.09 -32.64
CA THR A 16 -36.82 22.22 -32.52
C THR A 16 -36.86 21.51 -31.16
N GLU A 17 -37.16 20.21 -31.16
CA GLU A 17 -36.91 19.34 -30.01
C GLU A 17 -35.41 19.40 -29.65
N PRO A 18 -35.05 19.51 -28.35
CA PRO A 18 -33.64 19.54 -27.96
C PRO A 18 -32.96 18.19 -28.28
N PRO A 19 -31.72 18.20 -28.78
CA PRO A 19 -30.98 16.97 -29.04
C PRO A 19 -30.83 16.17 -27.75
N SER A 20 -31.07 14.85 -27.84
CA SER A 20 -30.79 13.87 -26.79
C SER A 20 -29.40 14.11 -26.20
N PRO A 21 -29.20 13.97 -24.87
CA PRO A 21 -27.90 14.21 -24.26
C PRO A 21 -26.87 13.30 -24.93
N GLU A 22 -25.89 13.92 -25.61
CA GLU A 22 -24.73 13.22 -26.15
C GLU A 22 -24.15 12.37 -25.01
N ALA A 23 -24.13 11.05 -25.20
CA ALA A 23 -23.58 10.14 -24.22
C ALA A 23 -22.11 10.53 -23.98
N VAL A 24 -21.81 11.22 -22.88
CA VAL A 24 -20.46 11.64 -22.55
C VAL A 24 -19.65 10.38 -22.28
N ILE A 25 -18.80 10.01 -23.24
CA ILE A 25 -17.93 8.83 -23.14
C ILE A 25 -16.72 9.23 -22.28
N SER A 26 -16.58 8.64 -21.09
CA SER A 26 -15.38 8.82 -20.26
C SER A 26 -14.24 7.92 -20.77
N LEU A 27 -13.09 8.51 -21.05
CA LEU A 27 -11.91 7.84 -21.62
C LEU A 27 -10.71 7.92 -20.66
N SER A 28 -9.93 6.85 -20.58
CA SER A 28 -8.64 6.89 -19.89
C SER A 28 -7.66 7.84 -20.58
N THR A 29 -6.99 8.69 -19.80
CA THR A 29 -5.98 9.63 -20.29
C THR A 29 -4.66 8.96 -20.71
N THR A 30 -4.37 7.76 -20.22
CA THR A 30 -3.17 6.98 -20.62
C THR A 30 -3.52 5.92 -21.67
N PHE A 31 -4.64 5.22 -21.47
CA PHE A 31 -5.07 4.12 -22.34
C PHE A 31 -6.18 4.59 -23.27
N HIS A 32 -5.85 5.53 -24.16
CA HIS A 32 -6.76 6.03 -25.20
C HIS A 32 -6.38 5.47 -26.59
N GLN A 33 -7.28 5.56 -27.56
CA GLN A 33 -7.10 4.96 -28.89
C GLN A 33 -5.85 5.46 -29.64
N GLN A 34 -5.42 6.69 -29.35
CA GLN A 34 -4.25 7.33 -29.97
C GLN A 34 -2.97 7.18 -29.11
N SER A 35 -3.00 6.42 -28.02
CA SER A 35 -1.84 6.25 -27.14
C SER A 35 -0.74 5.50 -27.87
N ALA A 36 0.46 6.08 -27.95
CA ALA A 36 1.63 5.46 -28.58
C ALA A 36 2.41 4.59 -27.57
N LEU A 37 1.71 3.74 -26.80
CA LEU A 37 2.35 2.88 -25.79
C LEU A 37 3.17 1.74 -26.41
N LEU A 38 2.84 1.35 -27.64
CA LEU A 38 3.57 0.40 -28.47
C LEU A 38 3.61 0.92 -29.92
N PRO A 39 4.52 0.42 -30.79
CA PRO A 39 4.58 0.77 -32.21
C PRO A 39 3.45 0.12 -33.04
N ILE A 40 2.32 -0.20 -32.41
CA ILE A 40 1.11 -0.75 -33.02
C ILE A 40 -0.10 -0.06 -32.38
N PRO A 41 -1.23 0.09 -33.10
CA PRO A 41 -2.45 0.63 -32.49
C PRO A 41 -3.05 -0.34 -31.46
N PRO A 42 -3.75 0.17 -30.43
CA PRO A 42 -4.55 -0.64 -29.52
C PRO A 42 -5.60 -1.47 -30.27
N ASP A 43 -5.71 -2.76 -29.93
CA ASP A 43 -6.57 -3.74 -30.59
C ASP A 43 -7.61 -4.36 -29.63
N THR A 44 -7.67 -3.88 -28.39
CA THR A 44 -8.68 -4.29 -27.40
C THR A 44 -9.18 -3.11 -26.59
N THR A 45 -10.49 -3.08 -26.37
CA THR A 45 -11.16 -2.09 -25.54
C THR A 45 -11.75 -2.75 -24.30
N PHE A 46 -11.44 -2.21 -23.12
CA PHE A 46 -12.10 -2.55 -21.87
C PHE A 46 -13.02 -1.43 -21.41
N ILE A 47 -14.06 -1.77 -20.67
CA ILE A 47 -14.97 -0.85 -20.00
C ILE A 47 -14.98 -1.20 -18.52
N SER A 48 -14.61 -0.26 -17.64
CA SER A 48 -14.72 -0.43 -16.19
C SER A 48 -16.18 -0.40 -15.71
N SER A 49 -16.42 -0.76 -14.45
CA SER A 49 -17.77 -0.79 -13.87
C SER A 49 -18.45 0.58 -13.80
N ASP A 50 -17.65 1.64 -13.72
CA ASP A 50 -18.06 3.05 -13.73
C ASP A 50 -18.05 3.68 -15.14
N GLY A 51 -17.91 2.87 -16.19
CA GLY A 51 -18.16 3.29 -17.57
C GLY A 51 -16.97 3.96 -18.28
N VAL A 52 -15.76 3.89 -17.73
CA VAL A 52 -14.56 4.43 -18.38
C VAL A 52 -13.98 3.43 -19.37
N LEU A 53 -13.64 3.90 -20.58
CA LEU A 53 -13.01 3.07 -21.61
C LEU A 53 -11.49 3.09 -21.51
N PHE A 54 -10.90 1.92 -21.71
CA PHE A 54 -9.45 1.70 -21.77
C PHE A 54 -9.09 0.99 -23.07
N TYR A 55 -8.15 1.54 -23.83
CA TYR A 55 -7.62 0.96 -25.05
C TYR A 55 -6.25 0.32 -24.75
N ALA A 56 -6.13 -0.97 -25.04
CA ALA A 56 -4.95 -1.77 -24.73
C ALA A 56 -4.55 -2.68 -25.90
N HIS A 57 -3.43 -3.37 -25.72
CA HIS A 57 -2.76 -4.22 -26.69
C HIS A 57 -2.84 -5.67 -26.21
N ARG A 58 -3.49 -6.54 -26.98
CA ARG A 58 -3.62 -7.97 -26.67
C ARG A 58 -2.27 -8.61 -26.48
N ILE A 59 -1.32 -8.32 -27.37
CA ILE A 59 0.02 -8.90 -27.33
C ILE A 59 0.75 -8.60 -26.01
N GLN A 60 0.61 -7.37 -25.49
CA GLN A 60 1.20 -6.98 -24.20
C GLN A 60 0.49 -7.66 -23.03
N LEU A 61 -0.84 -7.68 -23.02
CA LEU A 61 -1.58 -8.27 -21.90
C LEU A 61 -1.42 -9.79 -21.86
N LEU A 62 -1.36 -10.46 -23.01
CA LEU A 62 -1.11 -11.89 -23.12
C LEU A 62 0.32 -12.27 -22.73
N SER A 63 1.32 -11.42 -23.01
CA SER A 63 2.71 -11.71 -22.60
C SER A 63 2.91 -11.59 -21.07
N MET A 64 2.06 -10.81 -20.41
CA MET A 64 2.17 -10.55 -18.97
C MET A 64 1.23 -11.43 -18.13
N SER A 65 0.06 -11.77 -18.63
CA SER A 65 -0.97 -12.55 -17.93
C SER A 65 -0.78 -14.06 -18.08
N THR A 66 -0.91 -14.79 -16.97
CA THR A 66 -0.85 -16.27 -16.96
C THR A 66 -2.18 -16.95 -17.27
N ASN A 67 -3.29 -16.21 -17.31
CA ASN A 67 -4.64 -16.77 -17.51
C ASN A 67 -5.44 -16.01 -18.59
N ARG A 68 -4.72 -15.42 -19.55
CA ARG A 68 -5.31 -14.65 -20.67
C ARG A 68 -6.22 -13.52 -20.18
N PHE A 69 -5.77 -12.84 -19.13
CA PHE A 69 -6.47 -11.74 -18.48
C PHE A 69 -7.87 -12.15 -18.02
N ASN A 70 -7.95 -13.19 -17.18
CA ASN A 70 -9.19 -13.84 -16.74
C ASN A 70 -10.03 -14.46 -17.87
N GLY A 71 -9.38 -14.98 -18.91
CA GLY A 71 -10.05 -15.51 -20.10
C GLY A 71 -10.68 -14.46 -21.02
N CYS A 72 -10.56 -13.17 -20.69
CA CYS A 72 -11.11 -12.08 -21.50
C CYS A 72 -10.44 -11.95 -22.88
N LEU A 73 -9.23 -12.51 -23.05
CA LEU A 73 -8.47 -12.43 -24.28
C LEU A 73 -8.39 -13.81 -24.97
N PRO A 74 -9.28 -14.13 -25.92
CA PRO A 74 -9.20 -15.40 -26.66
C PRO A 74 -7.93 -15.49 -27.51
N ILE A 75 -7.42 -16.70 -27.75
CA ILE A 75 -6.36 -16.87 -28.75
C ILE A 75 -7.01 -16.71 -30.12
N LEU A 76 -6.56 -15.71 -30.87
CA LEU A 76 -6.95 -15.57 -32.27
C LEU A 76 -5.99 -16.41 -33.09
N ASP A 77 -6.48 -17.50 -33.67
CA ASP A 77 -5.68 -18.34 -34.59
C ASP A 77 -5.18 -17.48 -35.77
N ALA A 78 -4.01 -17.83 -36.32
CA ALA A 78 -3.40 -17.10 -37.44
C ALA A 78 -4.34 -16.95 -38.65
N ALA A 79 -5.24 -17.92 -38.89
CA ALA A 79 -6.28 -17.84 -39.91
C ALA A 79 -7.34 -16.76 -39.63
N THR A 80 -7.68 -16.54 -38.36
CA THR A 80 -8.64 -15.51 -37.91
C THR A 80 -8.02 -14.11 -37.98
N GLN A 81 -6.71 -13.99 -37.72
CA GLN A 81 -5.96 -12.75 -37.90
C GLN A 81 -5.82 -12.40 -39.38
N LEU A 82 -5.65 -13.40 -40.25
CA LEU A 82 -5.61 -13.21 -41.70
C LEU A 82 -6.99 -12.84 -42.27
N ALA A 83 -8.08 -13.45 -41.79
CA ALA A 83 -9.44 -13.07 -42.19
C ALA A 83 -9.77 -11.62 -41.79
N ALA A 84 -9.45 -11.22 -40.55
CA ALA A 84 -9.64 -9.85 -40.07
C ALA A 84 -8.80 -8.80 -40.81
N SER A 85 -7.66 -9.19 -41.40
CA SER A 85 -6.80 -8.31 -42.21
C SER A 85 -7.08 -8.35 -43.71
N THR A 86 -7.70 -9.42 -44.22
CA THR A 86 -8.01 -9.59 -45.65
C THR A 86 -9.42 -9.09 -46.01
N GLU A 87 -10.41 -9.25 -45.13
CA GLU A 87 -11.78 -8.74 -45.34
C GLU A 87 -11.90 -7.23 -45.07
N ALA A 88 -10.93 -6.60 -44.40
CA ALA A 88 -10.92 -5.17 -44.11
C ALA A 88 -10.61 -4.27 -45.33
N LYS A 89 -10.51 -4.82 -46.55
CA LYS A 89 -10.18 -4.04 -47.75
C LYS A 89 -11.35 -3.73 -48.68
N LEU A 90 -12.53 -4.32 -48.51
CA LEU A 90 -13.71 -3.95 -49.30
C LEU A 90 -14.98 -3.91 -48.42
N VAL A 91 -15.47 -2.70 -48.16
CA VAL A 91 -16.87 -2.39 -47.80
C VAL A 91 -17.35 -2.85 -46.40
N ALA A 92 -16.70 -2.39 -45.32
CA ALA A 92 -17.35 -2.16 -44.01
C ALA A 92 -16.43 -1.34 -43.09
N PRO A 93 -16.95 -0.47 -42.19
CA PRO A 93 -16.13 0.10 -41.12
C PRO A 93 -15.53 -1.05 -40.28
N PRO A 94 -14.29 -0.92 -39.77
CA PRO A 94 -13.62 -2.00 -39.06
C PRO A 94 -14.55 -2.49 -37.95
N THR A 95 -14.92 -3.76 -38.01
CA THR A 95 -15.74 -4.43 -37.00
C THR A 95 -15.07 -4.22 -35.66
N ARG A 96 -15.59 -3.26 -34.88
CA ARG A 96 -15.06 -2.91 -33.57
C ARG A 96 -15.04 -4.19 -32.74
N THR A 97 -13.86 -4.59 -32.26
CA THR A 97 -13.78 -5.68 -31.29
C THR A 97 -14.72 -5.33 -30.13
N PRO A 98 -15.63 -6.24 -29.74
CA PRO A 98 -16.63 -5.92 -28.73
C PRO A 98 -15.91 -5.53 -27.44
N ALA A 99 -16.31 -4.40 -26.87
CA ALA A 99 -15.68 -3.87 -25.68
C ALA A 99 -15.93 -4.81 -24.48
N ILE A 100 -14.86 -5.17 -23.78
CA ILE A 100 -14.88 -6.15 -22.69
C ILE A 100 -15.19 -5.42 -21.39
N ARG A 101 -16.29 -5.78 -20.72
CA ARG A 101 -16.66 -5.19 -19.43
C ARG A 101 -15.89 -5.85 -18.28
N LEU A 102 -15.29 -5.03 -17.41
CA LEU A 102 -14.59 -5.44 -16.21
C LEU A 102 -15.39 -5.04 -14.96
N PRO A 103 -15.51 -5.91 -13.94
CA PRO A 103 -16.33 -5.65 -12.75
C PRO A 103 -15.64 -4.75 -11.70
N HIS A 104 -14.65 -3.94 -12.09
CA HIS A 104 -13.91 -3.07 -11.17
C HIS A 104 -13.93 -1.62 -11.63
N SER A 105 -13.74 -0.70 -10.69
CA SER A 105 -13.67 0.74 -10.95
C SER A 105 -12.52 1.10 -11.88
N ALA A 106 -12.64 2.24 -12.54
CA ALA A 106 -11.63 2.78 -13.44
C ALA A 106 -10.27 2.87 -12.75
N ASP A 107 -10.20 3.31 -11.50
CA ASP A 107 -8.93 3.45 -10.77
C ASP A 107 -8.19 2.12 -10.59
N VAL A 108 -8.93 1.05 -10.25
CA VAL A 108 -8.34 -0.29 -10.08
C VAL A 108 -7.87 -0.85 -11.42
N VAL A 109 -8.71 -0.74 -12.46
CA VAL A 109 -8.35 -1.15 -13.83
C VAL A 109 -7.13 -0.38 -14.32
N ASN A 110 -7.08 0.93 -14.07
CA ASN A 110 -5.98 1.80 -14.45
C ASN A 110 -4.66 1.32 -13.83
N ILE A 111 -4.63 1.01 -12.52
CA ILE A 111 -3.43 0.49 -11.86
C ILE A 111 -3.01 -0.86 -12.45
N ILE A 112 -3.95 -1.77 -12.68
CA ILE A 112 -3.68 -3.10 -13.25
C ILE A 112 -3.04 -2.98 -14.64
N LEU A 113 -3.56 -2.09 -15.49
CA LEU A 113 -3.00 -1.85 -16.81
C LEU A 113 -1.62 -1.15 -16.73
N HIS A 114 -1.43 -0.17 -15.86
CA HIS A 114 -0.11 0.43 -15.63
C HIS A 114 0.93 -0.62 -15.22
N VAL A 115 0.56 -1.56 -14.34
CA VAL A 115 1.42 -2.68 -13.96
C VAL A 115 1.74 -3.59 -15.15
N ALA A 116 0.74 -3.95 -15.96
CA ALA A 116 0.94 -4.81 -17.13
C ALA A 116 1.85 -4.16 -18.19
N TYR A 117 1.84 -2.84 -18.30
CA TYR A 117 2.69 -2.08 -19.21
C TYR A 117 4.01 -1.61 -18.57
N SER A 118 4.24 -1.93 -17.29
CA SER A 118 5.39 -1.43 -16.52
C SER A 118 5.50 0.10 -16.51
N LEU A 119 4.36 0.79 -16.44
CA LEU A 119 4.25 2.25 -16.37
C LEU A 119 4.04 2.71 -14.92
N SER A 120 4.48 3.94 -14.63
CA SER A 120 4.18 4.58 -13.35
C SER A 120 2.73 5.06 -13.30
N CYS A 121 2.01 4.77 -12.21
CA CYS A 121 0.69 5.34 -11.93
C CYS A 121 0.72 6.45 -10.86
N ALA A 122 1.92 6.90 -10.45
CA ALA A 122 2.09 7.83 -9.34
C ALA A 122 1.41 9.20 -9.54
N HIS A 123 1.34 9.68 -10.79
CA HIS A 123 0.73 10.96 -11.15
C HIS A 123 -0.78 10.99 -10.93
N TYR A 124 -1.45 9.83 -10.95
CA TYR A 124 -2.86 9.71 -10.60
C TYR A 124 -3.12 9.79 -9.09
N ARG A 125 -2.06 9.77 -8.26
CA ARG A 125 -2.13 9.81 -6.79
C ARG A 125 -3.17 8.84 -6.21
N PRO A 126 -3.11 7.54 -6.57
CA PRO A 126 -4.06 6.56 -6.06
C PRO A 126 -3.96 6.46 -4.54
N ASN A 127 -5.11 6.43 -3.88
CA ASN A 127 -5.19 6.22 -2.44
C ASN A 127 -4.83 4.77 -2.07
N LEU A 128 -4.50 4.54 -0.80
CA LEU A 128 -4.06 3.24 -0.30
C LEU A 128 -5.10 2.13 -0.55
N GLU A 129 -6.39 2.39 -0.35
CA GLU A 129 -7.44 1.37 -0.55
C GLU A 129 -7.50 0.91 -2.00
N THR A 130 -7.40 1.84 -2.96
CA THR A 130 -7.34 1.52 -4.39
C THR A 130 -6.08 0.72 -4.74
N LEU A 131 -4.93 1.07 -4.17
CA LEU A 131 -3.68 0.32 -4.37
C LEU A 131 -3.83 -1.13 -3.87
N LEU A 132 -4.36 -1.32 -2.67
CA LEU A 132 -4.58 -2.66 -2.10
C LEU A 132 -5.66 -3.44 -2.87
N ALA A 133 -6.74 -2.77 -3.30
CA ALA A 133 -7.78 -3.38 -4.13
C ALA A 133 -7.21 -3.86 -5.46
N ALA A 134 -6.33 -3.08 -6.10
CA ALA A 134 -5.62 -3.51 -7.30
C ALA A 134 -4.78 -4.75 -7.02
N VAL A 135 -3.93 -4.75 -5.99
CA VAL A 135 -3.12 -5.94 -5.61
C VAL A 135 -3.97 -7.18 -5.41
N ASN A 136 -5.10 -7.06 -4.72
CA ASN A 136 -6.05 -8.17 -4.51
C ASN A 136 -6.64 -8.71 -5.80
N THR A 137 -6.84 -7.83 -6.78
CA THR A 137 -7.48 -8.14 -8.05
C THR A 137 -6.51 -8.69 -9.09
N MET A 138 -5.21 -8.38 -8.99
CA MET A 138 -4.21 -8.75 -9.99
C MET A 138 -4.17 -10.25 -10.30
N LYS A 139 -4.31 -11.12 -9.28
CA LYS A 139 -4.34 -12.59 -9.48
C LYS A 139 -5.50 -13.03 -10.37
N LEU A 140 -6.66 -12.37 -10.29
CA LEU A 140 -7.83 -12.64 -11.14
C LEU A 140 -7.47 -12.48 -12.62
N TYR A 141 -6.70 -11.45 -12.96
CA TYR A 141 -6.24 -11.18 -14.33
C TYR A 141 -4.93 -11.88 -14.70
N GLY A 142 -4.49 -12.87 -13.91
CA GLY A 142 -3.29 -13.65 -14.19
C GLY A 142 -2.00 -12.87 -14.01
N LEU A 143 -2.04 -11.77 -13.24
CA LEU A 143 -0.88 -10.98 -12.87
C LEU A 143 -0.51 -11.34 -11.42
N PRO A 144 0.34 -12.35 -11.16
CA PRO A 144 0.66 -12.74 -9.79
C PRO A 144 1.35 -11.58 -9.06
N PRO A 145 0.82 -11.07 -7.93
CA PRO A 145 1.40 -9.94 -7.22
C PRO A 145 2.88 -10.10 -6.87
N THR A 146 3.33 -11.33 -6.58
CA THR A 146 4.74 -11.66 -6.30
C THR A 146 5.72 -11.31 -7.42
N ARG A 147 5.25 -11.20 -8.67
CA ARG A 147 6.06 -10.78 -9.82
C ARG A 147 6.16 -9.26 -9.95
N PHE A 148 5.14 -8.55 -9.50
CA PHE A 148 4.90 -7.15 -9.85
C PHE A 148 5.01 -6.18 -8.67
N VAL A 149 4.81 -6.64 -7.44
CA VAL A 149 4.94 -5.85 -6.21
C VAL A 149 6.27 -6.19 -5.55
N ARG A 150 7.36 -5.76 -6.20
CA ARG A 150 8.75 -5.96 -5.74
C ARG A 150 9.34 -4.64 -5.27
N PRO A 151 10.38 -4.62 -4.43
CA PRO A 151 11.03 -3.38 -3.98
C PRO A 151 11.42 -2.39 -5.10
N SER A 152 11.72 -2.89 -6.30
CA SER A 152 12.04 -2.09 -7.49
C SER A 152 10.83 -1.57 -8.27
N SER A 153 9.61 -1.99 -7.92
CA SER A 153 8.38 -1.62 -8.63
C SER A 153 7.78 -0.33 -8.08
N VAL A 154 7.20 0.47 -8.97
CA VAL A 154 6.48 1.70 -8.58
C VAL A 154 5.33 1.39 -7.63
N LEU A 155 4.59 0.29 -7.88
CA LEU A 155 3.45 -0.11 -7.05
C LEU A 155 3.88 -0.40 -5.59
N TYR A 156 5.01 -1.10 -5.41
CA TYR A 156 5.57 -1.32 -4.07
C TYR A 156 5.91 -0.01 -3.37
N THR A 157 6.62 0.91 -4.05
CA THR A 157 7.01 2.20 -3.47
C THR A 157 5.80 3.03 -3.08
N LEU A 158 4.76 3.07 -3.92
CA LEU A 158 3.52 3.79 -3.64
C LEU A 158 2.76 3.22 -2.43
N ILE A 159 2.70 1.90 -2.30
CA ILE A 159 2.08 1.24 -1.14
C ILE A 159 2.89 1.53 0.13
N LEU A 160 4.22 1.39 0.07
CA LEU A 160 5.08 1.58 1.24
C LEU A 160 5.05 3.03 1.74
N ALA A 161 5.00 4.01 0.84
CA ALA A 161 4.88 5.43 1.20
C ALA A 161 3.59 5.75 1.97
N GLN A 162 2.53 4.97 1.75
CA GLN A 162 1.23 5.14 2.42
C GLN A 162 1.00 4.12 3.55
N ALA A 163 1.92 3.17 3.76
CA ALA A 163 1.76 2.09 4.73
C ALA A 163 1.51 2.54 6.18
N PRO A 164 2.12 3.63 6.70
CA PRO A 164 1.85 4.11 8.06
C PRO A 164 0.38 4.50 8.32
N ILE A 165 -0.41 4.77 7.28
CA ILE A 165 -1.81 5.19 7.42
C ILE A 165 -2.67 4.03 7.94
N LYS A 166 -2.49 2.82 7.38
CA LYS A 166 -3.21 1.61 7.78
C LYS A 166 -2.29 0.38 7.73
N PRO A 167 -1.28 0.30 8.60
CA PRO A 167 -0.19 -0.69 8.48
C PRO A 167 -0.70 -2.12 8.57
N ILE A 168 -1.75 -2.38 9.37
CA ILE A 168 -2.30 -3.73 9.53
C ILE A 168 -2.97 -4.24 8.26
N LEU A 169 -3.63 -3.37 7.49
CA LEU A 169 -4.26 -3.74 6.22
C LEU A 169 -3.22 -4.01 5.15
N VAL A 170 -2.14 -3.22 5.12
CA VAL A 170 -1.03 -3.45 4.18
C VAL A 170 -0.32 -4.75 4.51
N TYR A 171 -0.01 -5.01 5.78
CA TYR A 171 0.59 -6.28 6.20
C TYR A 171 -0.31 -7.48 5.89
N ALA A 172 -1.62 -7.38 6.16
CA ALA A 172 -2.58 -8.44 5.84
C ALA A 172 -2.69 -8.70 4.34
N THR A 173 -2.67 -7.66 3.52
CA THR A 173 -2.68 -7.80 2.06
C THR A 173 -1.36 -8.39 1.55
N ALA A 174 -0.23 -7.93 2.09
CA ALA A 174 1.08 -8.49 1.76
C ALA A 174 1.14 -9.99 2.09
N ALA A 175 0.65 -10.37 3.28
CA ALA A 175 0.58 -11.76 3.73
C ALA A 175 -0.34 -12.62 2.84
N ALA A 176 -1.53 -12.13 2.50
CA ALA A 176 -2.50 -12.85 1.65
C ALA A 176 -1.94 -13.20 0.26
N HIS A 177 -1.00 -12.39 -0.24
CA HIS A 177 -0.37 -12.59 -1.55
C HIS A 177 1.10 -13.04 -1.46
N SER A 178 1.54 -13.47 -0.27
CA SER A 178 2.92 -13.93 -0.02
C SER A 178 4.01 -12.91 -0.40
N LEU A 179 3.72 -11.61 -0.24
CA LEU A 179 4.64 -10.49 -0.51
C LEU A 179 5.56 -10.28 0.69
N HIS A 180 6.57 -11.13 0.84
CA HIS A 180 7.44 -11.15 2.02
C HIS A 180 8.16 -9.81 2.26
N ASP A 181 8.80 -9.23 1.25
CA ASP A 181 9.56 -7.98 1.39
C ASP A 181 8.67 -6.83 1.87
N LEU A 182 7.44 -6.74 1.35
CA LEU A 182 6.48 -5.73 1.77
C LEU A 182 6.01 -5.95 3.21
N ALA A 183 5.74 -7.21 3.59
CA ALA A 183 5.36 -7.54 4.95
C ALA A 183 6.46 -7.20 5.97
N VAL A 184 7.73 -7.44 5.62
CA VAL A 184 8.88 -7.05 6.44
C VAL A 184 9.02 -5.53 6.52
N ALA A 185 8.91 -4.81 5.41
CA ALA A 185 9.01 -3.35 5.44
C ALA A 185 7.94 -2.70 6.33
N VAL A 186 6.73 -3.28 6.35
CA VAL A 186 5.58 -2.76 7.11
C VAL A 186 5.55 -3.24 8.57
N SER A 187 6.27 -4.30 8.94
CA SER A 187 6.25 -4.86 10.31
C SER A 187 6.68 -3.84 11.37
N SER A 188 7.60 -2.95 11.02
CA SER A 188 8.08 -1.86 11.88
C SER A 188 6.95 -0.94 12.37
N TYR A 189 5.93 -0.69 11.54
CA TYR A 189 4.77 0.12 11.91
C TYR A 189 3.79 -0.61 12.83
N LEU A 190 3.95 -1.93 12.99
CA LEU A 190 3.08 -2.78 13.81
C LEU A 190 3.68 -3.11 15.18
N LEU A 191 4.87 -2.62 15.52
CA LEU A 191 5.51 -2.90 16.81
C LEU A 191 4.67 -2.42 18.02
N SER A 192 3.87 -1.37 17.86
CA SER A 192 2.98 -0.86 18.91
C SER A 192 1.51 -1.22 18.69
N TYR A 193 1.21 -2.02 17.66
CA TYR A 193 -0.16 -2.39 17.32
C TYR A 193 -0.71 -3.41 18.34
N PRO A 194 -1.89 -3.15 18.95
CA PRO A 194 -2.48 -4.05 19.93
C PRO A 194 -3.08 -5.29 19.23
N LEU A 195 -2.35 -6.41 19.26
CA LEU A 195 -2.77 -7.67 18.62
C LEU A 195 -4.09 -8.22 19.19
N GLU A 196 -4.43 -7.88 20.43
CA GLU A 196 -5.71 -8.23 21.07
C GLU A 196 -6.92 -7.64 20.33
N SER A 197 -6.73 -6.51 19.65
CA SER A 197 -7.79 -5.83 18.88
C SER A 197 -7.83 -6.24 17.42
N LEU A 198 -7.00 -7.21 17.01
CA LEU A 198 -6.88 -7.62 15.62
C LEU A 198 -8.18 -8.33 15.18
N PRO A 199 -8.88 -7.83 14.15
CA PRO A 199 -10.09 -8.48 13.67
C PRO A 199 -9.81 -9.87 13.06
N ASP A 200 -10.67 -10.84 13.36
CA ASP A 200 -10.56 -12.23 12.85
C ASP A 200 -10.44 -12.29 11.32
N VAL A 201 -11.14 -11.40 10.61
CA VAL A 201 -11.08 -11.29 9.14
C VAL A 201 -9.64 -11.02 8.66
N LEU A 202 -8.87 -10.21 9.39
CA LEU A 202 -7.47 -9.94 9.05
C LEU A 202 -6.55 -11.09 9.44
N VAL A 203 -6.85 -11.80 10.54
CA VAL A 203 -6.10 -13.01 10.93
C VAL A 203 -6.22 -14.09 9.85
N VAL A 204 -7.45 -14.36 9.40
CA VAL A 204 -7.73 -15.31 8.31
C VAL A 204 -7.02 -14.88 7.03
N ARG A 205 -7.07 -13.58 6.70
CA ARG A 205 -6.44 -13.02 5.51
C ARG A 205 -4.91 -13.13 5.53
N MET A 206 -4.28 -12.91 6.68
CA MET A 206 -2.84 -13.08 6.86
C MET A 206 -2.40 -14.53 6.75
N GLY A 207 -3.23 -15.43 7.27
CA GLY A 207 -2.89 -16.82 7.49
C GLY A 207 -1.94 -17.03 8.68
N PRO A 208 -1.78 -18.29 9.12
CA PRO A 208 -1.09 -18.63 10.36
C PRO A 208 0.39 -18.24 10.34
N MET A 209 1.04 -18.34 9.18
CA MET A 209 2.47 -18.05 9.04
C MET A 209 2.81 -16.58 9.33
N TYR A 210 2.10 -15.64 8.72
CA TYR A 210 2.37 -14.22 8.90
C TYR A 210 1.84 -13.71 10.23
N PHE A 211 0.71 -14.23 10.71
CA PHE A 211 0.24 -13.93 12.06
C PHE A 211 1.27 -14.36 13.13
N THR A 212 1.78 -15.59 13.05
CA THR A 212 2.78 -16.10 13.98
C THR A 212 4.06 -15.27 13.94
N ARG A 213 4.51 -14.86 12.74
CA ARG A 213 5.69 -13.99 12.58
C ARG A 213 5.49 -12.63 13.26
N LEU A 214 4.33 -11.99 13.07
CA LEU A 214 4.01 -10.71 13.71
C LEU A 214 3.95 -10.84 15.24
N TYR A 215 3.32 -11.91 15.74
CA TYR A 215 3.24 -12.19 17.16
C TYR A 215 4.62 -12.42 17.79
N ILE A 216 5.43 -13.30 17.20
CA ILE A 216 6.79 -13.59 17.67
C ILE A 216 7.65 -12.32 17.65
N LEU A 217 7.55 -11.48 16.61
CA LEU A 217 8.27 -10.21 16.54
C LEU A 217 8.00 -9.33 17.76
N GLN A 218 6.73 -9.16 18.16
CA GLN A 218 6.39 -8.36 19.32
C GLN A 218 6.85 -9.01 20.63
N VAL A 219 6.63 -10.31 20.79
CA VAL A 219 7.00 -11.06 22.01
C VAL A 219 8.51 -11.08 22.23
N ASP A 220 9.29 -11.37 21.19
CA ASP A 220 10.75 -11.44 21.28
C ASP A 220 11.33 -10.06 21.59
N ARG A 221 10.79 -9.01 20.97
CA ARG A 221 11.23 -7.64 21.23
C ARG A 221 10.89 -7.17 22.65
N LEU A 222 9.73 -7.55 23.19
CA LEU A 222 9.39 -7.32 24.60
C LEU A 222 10.28 -8.12 25.56
N ARG A 223 10.61 -9.37 25.22
CA ARG A 223 11.54 -10.19 26.00
C ARG A 223 12.93 -9.54 26.06
N GLU A 224 13.41 -9.03 24.93
CA GLU A 224 14.69 -8.37 24.83
C GLU A 224 14.73 -7.05 25.60
N LEU A 225 13.66 -6.25 25.55
CA LEU A 225 13.52 -5.06 26.38
C LEU A 225 13.66 -5.39 27.88
N LYS A 226 12.95 -6.42 28.35
CA LYS A 226 13.01 -6.89 29.74
C LYS A 226 14.42 -7.38 30.11
N ARG A 227 15.12 -8.04 29.19
CA ARG A 227 16.51 -8.48 29.36
C ARG A 227 17.45 -7.28 29.53
N ILE A 228 17.28 -6.25 28.70
CA ILE A 228 18.08 -5.02 28.71
C ILE A 228 17.78 -4.19 29.97
N LEU A 229 16.54 -4.14 30.47
CA LEU A 229 16.18 -3.36 31.66
C LEU A 229 16.70 -3.96 32.98
N ARG A 230 16.92 -5.28 33.03
CA ARG A 230 17.25 -6.02 34.27
C ARG A 230 18.53 -5.54 34.99
N PRO A 231 19.66 -5.28 34.31
CA PRO A 231 20.87 -4.86 35.01
C PRO A 231 20.78 -3.42 35.53
N ALA A 232 20.94 -3.26 36.85
CA ALA A 232 21.02 -1.95 37.51
C ALA A 232 22.34 -1.20 37.19
N PRO A 233 22.41 0.12 37.45
CA PRO A 233 23.65 0.88 37.34
C PRO A 233 24.77 0.28 38.20
N ARG A 234 26.00 0.30 37.67
CA ARG A 234 27.17 -0.23 38.41
C ARG A 234 27.44 0.65 39.63
N LEU A 235 27.48 0.04 40.81
CA LEU A 235 27.80 0.74 42.05
C LEU A 235 29.30 1.04 42.13
N HIS A 236 29.65 2.21 42.64
CA HIS A 236 31.04 2.56 42.94
C HIS A 236 31.39 2.17 44.39
N PRO A 237 32.68 2.13 44.78
CA PRO A 237 33.07 1.93 46.18
C PRO A 237 32.45 2.99 47.10
N VAL A 238 32.08 2.61 48.33
CA VAL A 238 31.49 3.52 49.33
C VAL A 238 32.45 4.67 49.63
N THR A 239 31.92 5.88 49.74
CA THR A 239 32.68 7.09 50.09
C THR A 239 31.98 7.85 51.21
N ASP A 240 32.68 8.79 51.85
CA ASP A 240 32.09 9.63 52.91
C ASP A 240 30.89 10.46 52.40
N ALA A 241 30.88 10.79 51.11
CA ALA A 241 29.78 11.50 50.45
C ALA A 241 28.66 10.57 49.93
N CYS A 242 28.86 9.25 49.95
CA CYS A 242 27.90 8.27 49.43
C CYS A 242 27.99 6.94 50.17
N THR A 243 27.14 6.80 51.18
CA THR A 243 26.97 5.58 51.96
C THR A 243 26.32 4.44 51.16
N PHE A 244 26.43 3.22 51.70
CA PHE A 244 25.73 2.04 51.18
C PHE A 244 24.21 2.25 51.06
N GLU A 245 23.61 3.05 51.94
CA GLU A 245 22.18 3.36 51.90
C GLU A 245 21.79 4.18 50.65
N ASN A 246 22.62 5.15 50.28
CA ASN A 246 22.43 5.93 49.05
C ASN A 246 22.53 5.03 47.79
N GLN A 247 23.47 4.08 47.78
CA GLN A 247 23.62 3.12 46.68
C GLN A 247 22.42 2.16 46.59
N LYS A 248 21.91 1.71 47.74
CA LYS A 248 20.72 0.87 47.82
C LYS A 248 19.47 1.61 47.35
N TYR A 249 19.36 2.91 47.66
CA TYR A 249 18.30 3.76 47.12
C TYR A 249 18.34 3.82 45.60
N LEU A 250 19.51 4.06 44.99
CA LEU A 250 19.68 4.05 43.53
C LEU A 250 19.24 2.71 42.91
N SER A 251 19.70 1.58 43.47
CA SER A 251 19.31 0.25 42.97
C SER A 251 17.80 0.04 43.03
N ARG A 252 17.15 0.37 44.16
CA ARG A 252 15.70 0.23 44.32
C ARG A 252 14.91 1.15 43.39
N ALA A 253 15.37 2.38 43.22
CA ALA A 253 14.75 3.33 42.31
C ALA A 253 14.85 2.84 40.85
N TRP A 254 15.99 2.26 40.48
CA TRP A 254 16.15 1.61 39.17
C TRP A 254 15.21 0.42 39.02
N ASP A 255 15.17 -0.50 39.98
CA ASP A 255 14.31 -1.68 39.93
C ASP A 255 12.84 -1.30 39.77
N LEU A 256 12.39 -0.26 40.48
CA LEU A 256 11.03 0.27 40.38
C LEU A 256 10.76 0.87 39.00
N ALA A 257 11.66 1.72 38.49
CA ALA A 257 11.50 2.33 37.18
C ALA A 257 11.53 1.29 36.05
N ALA A 258 12.46 0.33 36.12
CA ALA A 258 12.59 -0.77 35.18
C ALA A 258 11.35 -1.68 35.19
N ALA A 259 10.81 -2.00 36.37
CA ALA A 259 9.58 -2.76 36.51
C ALA A 259 8.37 -2.02 35.94
N SER A 260 8.25 -0.72 36.20
CA SER A 260 7.20 0.15 35.64
C SER A 260 7.24 0.16 34.11
N ILE A 261 8.43 0.39 33.51
CA ILE A 261 8.60 0.32 32.05
C ILE A 261 8.26 -1.07 31.52
N ALA A 262 8.74 -2.14 32.17
CA ALA A 262 8.52 -3.51 31.72
C ALA A 262 7.05 -3.97 31.81
N TRP A 263 6.27 -3.37 32.71
CA TRP A 263 4.85 -3.65 32.88
C TRP A 263 4.01 -3.02 31.78
N ASP A 264 4.23 -1.74 31.48
CA ASP A 264 3.49 -0.99 30.45
C ASP A 264 4.15 -1.05 29.05
N ALA A 265 5.16 -1.91 28.89
CA ALA A 265 5.97 -1.97 27.68
C ALA A 265 5.14 -2.35 26.45
N ARG A 266 5.35 -1.59 25.37
CA ARG A 266 5.00 -1.98 24.01
C ARG A 266 6.28 -2.30 23.24
N ALA A 267 6.22 -3.24 22.30
CA ALA A 267 7.39 -3.57 21.51
C ALA A 267 7.92 -2.34 20.75
N GLY A 268 7.06 -1.39 20.37
CA GLY A 268 7.49 -0.13 19.71
C GLY A 268 7.86 1.02 20.64
N ILE A 269 8.21 0.80 21.92
CA ILE A 269 8.70 1.89 22.78
C ILE A 269 9.97 2.53 22.18
N THR A 270 10.03 3.87 22.14
CA THR A 270 11.16 4.61 21.59
C THR A 270 12.28 4.79 22.62
N THR A 271 13.51 5.00 22.15
CA THR A 271 14.65 5.35 23.04
C THR A 271 14.37 6.62 23.83
N SER A 272 13.78 7.64 23.19
CA SER A 272 13.37 8.88 23.85
C SER A 272 12.33 8.68 24.96
N ALA A 273 11.42 7.70 24.80
CA ALA A 273 10.45 7.37 25.84
C ALA A 273 11.12 6.71 27.04
N LEU A 274 12.13 5.86 26.83
CA LEU A 274 12.93 5.26 27.90
C LEU A 274 13.72 6.33 28.68
N GLU A 275 14.40 7.22 27.97
CA GLU A 275 15.15 8.33 28.58
C GLU A 275 14.25 9.24 29.41
N ARG A 276 13.04 9.56 28.91
CA ARG A 276 12.06 10.39 29.63
C ARG A 276 11.66 9.80 30.99
N VAL A 277 11.65 8.47 31.14
CA VAL A 277 11.33 7.82 32.41
C VAL A 277 12.56 7.73 33.32
N LEU A 278 13.75 7.45 32.76
CA LEU A 278 14.94 7.15 33.54
C LEU A 278 15.78 8.39 33.91
N CYS A 279 15.92 9.38 33.02
CA CYS A 279 16.74 10.57 33.27
C CYS A 279 16.31 11.41 34.49
N PRO A 280 15.00 11.57 34.81
CA PRO A 280 14.58 12.32 35.99
C PRO A 280 15.17 11.79 37.31
N MET A 281 15.53 10.50 37.38
CA MET A 281 16.13 9.89 38.57
C MET A 281 17.43 10.60 39.01
N GLU A 282 18.17 11.21 38.08
CA GLU A 282 19.41 11.91 38.36
C GLU A 282 19.22 13.09 39.33
N HIS A 283 18.07 13.75 39.29
CA HIS A 283 17.75 14.90 40.15
C HIS A 283 17.62 14.52 41.62
N TYR A 284 17.32 13.26 41.90
CA TYR A 284 17.17 12.73 43.26
C TYR A 284 18.48 12.17 43.84
N LEU A 285 19.58 12.23 43.08
CA LEU A 285 20.90 11.76 43.52
C LEU A 285 21.76 12.95 43.95
N GLY A 286 22.35 12.88 45.15
CA GLY A 286 23.33 13.87 45.62
C GLY A 286 24.77 13.58 45.17
N CYS A 287 25.10 12.29 44.95
CA CYS A 287 26.45 11.85 44.63
C CYS A 287 26.75 11.93 43.12
N ALA A 288 27.83 12.62 42.73
CA ALA A 288 28.25 12.75 41.32
C ALA A 288 28.58 11.39 40.67
N SER A 289 29.25 10.47 41.38
CA SER A 289 29.58 9.14 40.85
C SER A 289 28.34 8.27 40.61
N CYS A 290 27.31 8.38 41.46
CA CYS A 290 26.02 7.73 41.23
C CYS A 290 25.31 8.28 39.99
N LYS A 291 25.34 9.60 39.77
CA LYS A 291 24.79 10.24 38.58
C LYS A 291 25.49 9.74 37.32
N GLU A 292 26.83 9.70 37.34
CA GLU A 292 27.61 9.22 36.22
C GLU A 292 27.33 7.74 35.90
N ALA A 293 27.25 6.89 36.93
CA ALA A 293 26.90 5.47 36.78
C ALA A 293 25.50 5.28 36.20
N LEU A 294 24.51 6.06 36.66
CA LEU A 294 23.15 6.06 36.13
C LEU A 294 23.14 6.50 34.66
N SER A 295 23.76 7.63 34.33
CA SER A 295 23.80 8.17 32.97
C SER A 295 24.55 7.24 32.01
N ALA A 296 25.63 6.60 32.47
CA ALA A 296 26.32 5.56 31.71
C ALA A 296 25.40 4.36 31.43
N ARG A 297 24.63 3.91 32.43
CA ARG A 297 23.70 2.79 32.26
C ARG A 297 22.54 3.13 31.32
N ILE A 298 21.98 4.34 31.41
CA ILE A 298 20.91 4.80 30.50
C ILE A 298 21.43 4.82 29.06
N ARG A 299 22.63 5.38 28.81
CA ARG A 299 23.24 5.39 27.48
C ARG A 299 23.44 3.98 26.94
N GLU A 300 23.96 3.06 27.75
CA GLU A 300 24.15 1.66 27.36
C GLU A 300 22.81 1.01 26.98
N LEU A 301 21.76 1.23 27.78
CA LEU A 301 20.41 0.72 27.54
C LEU A 301 19.83 1.26 26.24
N VAL A 302 19.97 2.56 25.97
CA VAL A 302 19.49 3.21 24.74
C VAL A 302 20.20 2.63 23.51
N VAL A 303 21.52 2.45 23.59
CA VAL A 303 22.30 1.83 22.51
C VAL A 303 21.86 0.38 22.29
N GLN A 304 21.77 -0.42 23.36
CA GLN A 304 21.31 -1.81 23.28
C GLN A 304 19.91 -1.92 22.67
N TRP A 305 18.99 -1.05 23.08
CA TRP A 305 17.62 -1.04 22.56
C TRP A 305 17.54 -0.63 21.08
N SER A 306 18.35 0.35 20.66
CA SER A 306 18.43 0.77 19.26
C SER A 306 18.95 -0.33 18.32
N MET A 307 19.73 -1.28 18.85
CA MET A 307 20.29 -2.41 18.11
C MET A 307 19.34 -3.63 18.06
N VAL A 308 18.25 -3.62 18.82
CA VAL A 308 17.27 -4.71 18.79
C VAL A 308 16.57 -4.71 17.43
N LYS A 309 16.64 -5.84 16.73
CA LYS A 309 16.08 -6.03 15.40
C LYS A 309 14.57 -5.73 15.37
N VAL A 310 14.12 -5.25 14.21
CA VAL A 310 12.73 -4.94 13.84
C VAL A 310 12.35 -5.77 12.62
#